data_AF-A0A9Q0QCR6-F1
#
_entry.id   AF-A0A9Q0QCR6-F1
#
_cell.length_a   1.000
_cell.length_b   1.000
_cell.length_c   1.000
_cell.angle_alpha   90.00
_cell.angle_beta   90.00
_cell.angle_gamma   90.00
#
_symmetry.space_group_name_H-M   'P 1'
#
loop_
_entity.id
_entity.type
_entity.pdbx_description
1 polymer ?
#
loop_
_entity_poly.entity_id
_entity_poly.type
_entity_poly.pdbx_seq_one_letter_code
_entity_poly.pdbx_strand_id
1 'polypeptide(L)'
;MQMACVSNSVCHVRRKTCPRSLFGWDIGRRNSNDRPQPKYHDADLPFSTSLVDKTFLRGKELKCCYKATIDGFSATNFHGGSDFKGPCVIIGYTNKSFKFGAFSPEGYRSTDDYYDTFDAFLFYWTDTENVDPVILPKVGGSGAALFDYARGGPQFGADGLLIGPPLAPVMGGFAGP
;
A
#
# COMPACT_ATOMS: atom_id res chain seq x y z
N MET A 1 4.84 1.08 -12.10
CA MET A 1 4.33 0.40 -10.89
C MET A 1 3.03 1.06 -10.48
N GLN A 2 2.06 0.28 -10.02
CA GLN A 2 0.77 0.77 -9.53
C GLN A 2 0.32 -0.06 -8.32
N MET A 3 -0.47 0.54 -7.44
CA MET A 3 -1.01 -0.09 -6.23
C MET A 3 -2.53 0.04 -6.22
N ALA A 4 -3.20 -1.05 -5.86
CA ALA A 4 -4.65 -1.12 -5.68
C ALA A 4 -4.98 -1.55 -4.25
N CYS A 5 -5.97 -0.91 -3.65
CA CYS A 5 -6.44 -1.21 -2.28
C CYS A 5 -7.96 -1.13 -2.24
N VAL A 6 -8.56 -1.48 -1.09
CA VAL A 6 -10.00 -1.36 -0.90
C VAL A 6 -10.45 0.10 -1.10
N SER A 7 -11.52 0.29 -1.86
CA SER A 7 -12.16 1.59 -2.00
C SER A 7 -12.78 2.01 -0.68
N ASN A 8 -12.09 2.88 0.07
CA ASN A 8 -12.68 3.57 1.20
C ASN A 8 -13.57 4.70 0.68
N SER A 9 -14.69 4.36 0.06
CA SER A 9 -15.78 5.29 -0.15
C SER A 9 -16.32 5.61 1.24
N VAL A 10 -16.02 6.81 1.75
CA VAL A 10 -16.66 7.30 2.97
C VAL A 10 -18.15 7.42 2.66
N CYS A 11 -18.93 6.40 2.97
CA CYS A 11 -20.37 6.53 3.06
C CYS A 11 -20.63 7.56 4.17
N HIS A 12 -20.89 8.81 3.78
CA HIS A 12 -21.42 9.82 4.69
C HIS A 12 -22.84 9.42 5.12
N VAL A 13 -22.97 8.35 5.90
CA VAL A 13 -24.19 8.10 6.67
C VAL A 13 -24.21 9.14 7.77
N ARG A 14 -24.84 10.27 7.46
CA ARG A 14 -25.15 11.37 8.37
C ARG A 14 -26.08 10.85 9.48
N ARG A 15 -25.54 10.21 10.52
CA ARG A 15 -26.24 10.15 11.82
C ARG A 15 -25.90 11.42 12.59
N LYS A 16 -26.71 12.46 12.37
CA LYS A 16 -26.72 13.65 13.25
C LYS A 16 -27.31 13.25 14.60
N THR A 17 -26.46 12.94 15.56
CA THR A 17 -26.80 13.05 16.99
C THR A 17 -25.56 13.53 17.73
N CYS A 18 -25.43 14.84 17.89
CA CYS A 18 -24.46 15.43 18.80
C CYS A 18 -25.08 15.49 20.21
N PRO A 19 -24.47 14.91 21.26
CA PRO A 19 -24.78 15.33 22.61
C PRO A 19 -24.18 16.72 22.81
N ARG A 20 -24.96 17.67 23.34
CA ARG A 20 -24.46 19.02 23.66
C ARG A 20 -23.63 18.92 24.95
N SER A 21 -22.32 19.13 24.86
CA SER A 21 -21.48 19.43 26.03
C SER A 21 -21.74 20.88 26.47
N LEU A 22 -21.94 21.10 27.76
CA LEU A 22 -22.27 22.40 28.37
C LEU A 22 -21.05 23.16 28.92
N PHE A 23 -19.83 22.69 28.66
CA PHE A 23 -18.60 23.40 29.04
C PHE A 23 -17.85 23.83 27.77
N GLY A 24 -17.91 25.14 27.51
CA GLY A 24 -17.37 25.80 26.31
C GLY A 24 -15.85 25.93 26.33
N TRP A 25 -15.16 24.86 25.97
CA TRP A 25 -13.76 24.90 25.56
C TRP A 25 -13.68 24.80 24.03
N ASP A 26 -14.19 25.81 23.32
CA ASP A 26 -14.01 25.94 21.87
C ASP A 26 -12.64 26.57 21.57
N ILE A 27 -11.56 25.83 21.84
CA ILE A 27 -10.23 26.14 21.30
C ILE A 27 -10.02 25.24 20.07
N GLY A 28 -10.20 25.83 18.90
CA GLY A 28 -9.71 25.27 17.63
C GLY A 28 -10.52 24.11 17.05
N ARG A 29 -11.79 24.34 16.72
CA ARG A 29 -12.50 23.47 15.76
C ARG A 29 -11.80 23.55 14.39
N ARG A 30 -10.85 22.65 14.13
CA ARG A 30 -10.45 22.32 12.75
C ARG A 30 -11.67 21.69 12.06
N ASN A 31 -12.05 22.23 10.91
CA ASN A 31 -13.08 21.64 10.06
C ASN A 31 -12.66 20.20 9.73
N SER A 32 -13.52 19.23 10.02
CA SER A 32 -13.33 17.82 9.62
C SER A 32 -13.31 17.62 8.10
N ASN A 33 -13.53 18.69 7.33
CA ASN A 33 -13.45 18.73 5.87
C ASN A 33 -12.03 18.95 5.34
N ASP A 34 -11.03 19.23 6.18
CA ASP A 34 -9.62 19.38 5.76
C ASP A 34 -8.85 18.05 5.67
N ARG A 35 -9.52 16.90 5.90
CA ARG A 35 -8.87 15.60 5.66
C ARG A 35 -8.78 15.38 4.16
N PRO A 36 -7.57 15.15 3.60
CA PRO A 36 -7.43 14.80 2.19
C PRO A 36 -8.31 13.60 1.89
N GLN A 37 -9.27 13.77 0.98
CA GLN A 37 -10.07 12.65 0.51
C GLN A 37 -9.13 11.67 -0.21
N PRO A 38 -9.26 10.36 0.01
CA PRO A 38 -8.42 9.39 -0.67
C PRO A 38 -8.64 9.50 -2.18
N LYS A 39 -7.59 9.90 -2.89
CA LYS A 39 -7.57 9.94 -4.36
C LYS A 39 -7.42 8.53 -4.90
N TYR A 40 -8.27 8.18 -5.85
CA TYR A 40 -8.21 6.95 -6.63
C TYR A 40 -8.17 7.30 -8.12
N HIS A 41 -7.56 6.43 -8.91
CA HIS A 41 -7.52 6.53 -10.36
C HIS A 41 -8.61 5.64 -10.95
N ASP A 42 -9.35 6.18 -11.91
CA ASP A 42 -10.30 5.42 -12.73
C ASP A 42 -9.51 4.56 -13.72
N ALA A 43 -9.07 3.39 -13.26
CA ALA A 43 -8.35 2.40 -14.05
C ALA A 43 -8.85 1.00 -13.69
N ASP A 44 -9.03 0.18 -14.71
CA ASP A 44 -9.37 -1.23 -14.52
C ASP A 44 -8.26 -1.95 -13.74
N LEU A 45 -8.66 -2.93 -12.93
CA LEU A 45 -7.70 -3.75 -12.20
C LEU A 45 -6.87 -4.54 -13.22
N PRO A 46 -5.54 -4.45 -13.14
CA PRO A 46 -4.65 -5.16 -14.05
C PRO A 46 -4.56 -6.66 -13.73
N PHE A 47 -5.37 -7.20 -12.82
CA PHE A 47 -5.36 -8.59 -12.36
C PHE A 47 -6.79 -9.08 -12.13
N SER A 48 -7.00 -10.39 -12.27
CA SER A 48 -8.29 -11.01 -11.96
C SER A 48 -8.55 -11.00 -10.45
N THR A 49 -9.81 -10.78 -10.04
CA THR A 49 -10.22 -10.82 -8.62
C THR A 49 -9.91 -12.15 -7.96
N SER A 50 -9.81 -13.24 -8.73
CA SER A 50 -9.44 -14.57 -8.23
C SER A 50 -8.06 -14.62 -7.58
N LEU A 51 -7.15 -13.70 -7.93
CA LEU A 51 -5.83 -13.58 -7.30
C LEU A 51 -5.92 -13.34 -5.80
N VAL A 52 -6.93 -12.59 -5.36
CA VAL A 52 -7.08 -12.15 -3.97
C VAL A 52 -8.18 -12.92 -3.22
N ASP A 53 -8.74 -13.97 -3.82
CA ASP A 53 -9.84 -14.73 -3.21
C ASP A 53 -9.44 -15.44 -1.90
N LYS A 54 -8.14 -15.70 -1.72
CA LYS A 54 -7.59 -16.32 -0.50
C LYS A 54 -7.14 -15.29 0.55
N THR A 55 -7.42 -14.01 0.36
CA THR A 55 -6.95 -12.92 1.23
C THR A 55 -8.11 -12.11 1.82
N PHE A 56 -7.78 -11.15 2.69
CA PHE A 56 -8.73 -10.19 3.27
C PHE A 56 -9.43 -9.28 2.24
N LEU A 57 -8.94 -9.28 0.99
CA LEU A 57 -9.51 -8.50 -0.11
C LEU A 57 -10.63 -9.24 -0.85
N ARG A 58 -10.92 -10.50 -0.49
CA ARG A 58 -11.99 -11.28 -1.12
C ARG A 58 -13.33 -10.55 -1.07
N GLY A 59 -13.94 -10.37 -2.25
CA GLY A 59 -15.26 -9.72 -2.38
C GLY A 59 -15.26 -8.22 -2.06
N LYS A 60 -14.09 -7.57 -1.96
CA LYS A 60 -13.97 -6.13 -1.79
C LYS A 60 -13.79 -5.43 -3.14
N GLU A 61 -14.37 -4.24 -3.27
CA GLU A 61 -14.09 -3.37 -4.42
C GLU A 61 -12.68 -2.78 -4.27
N LEU A 62 -11.80 -3.07 -5.23
CA LEU A 62 -10.44 -2.55 -5.26
C LEU A 62 -10.34 -1.41 -6.27
N LYS A 63 -9.63 -0.35 -5.90
CA LYS A 63 -9.33 0.79 -6.79
C LYS A 63 -7.85 1.10 -6.80
N CYS A 64 -7.37 1.54 -7.96
CA CYS A 64 -6.00 2.01 -8.12
C CYS A 64 -5.80 3.28 -7.29
N CYS A 65 -4.89 3.22 -6.33
CA CYS A 65 -4.71 4.23 -5.30
C CYS A 65 -3.40 5.00 -5.48
N TYR A 66 -2.46 4.43 -6.24
CA TYR A 66 -1.21 5.04 -6.66
C TYR A 66 -0.79 4.47 -8.02
N LYS A 67 -0.31 5.32 -8.93
CA LYS A 67 0.27 4.92 -10.21
C LYS A 67 1.50 5.76 -10.51
N ALA A 68 2.68 5.15 -10.51
CA ALA A 68 3.96 5.85 -10.62
C ALA A 68 4.10 6.71 -11.88
N THR A 69 3.46 6.31 -13.00
CA THR A 69 3.48 7.10 -14.25
C THR A 69 2.64 8.38 -14.20
N ILE A 70 1.72 8.49 -13.24
CA ILE A 70 0.84 9.65 -13.06
C ILE A 70 1.27 10.44 -11.82
N ASP A 71 1.45 9.75 -10.71
CA ASP A 71 1.75 10.38 -9.42
C ASP A 71 3.26 10.58 -9.21
N GLY A 72 4.12 9.97 -10.03
CA GLY A 72 5.59 10.06 -9.94
C GLY A 72 6.25 8.90 -9.19
N PHE A 73 7.54 8.71 -9.41
CA PHE A 73 8.31 7.53 -8.98
C PHE A 73 9.04 7.69 -7.63
N SER A 74 8.87 8.81 -6.92
CA SER A 74 9.52 9.02 -5.63
C SER A 74 8.83 8.25 -4.50
N ALA A 75 9.59 7.90 -3.45
CA ALA A 75 9.04 7.32 -2.22
C ALA A 75 7.95 8.20 -1.60
N THR A 76 8.17 9.52 -1.59
CA THR A 76 7.17 10.49 -1.09
C THR A 76 5.84 10.40 -1.85
N ASN A 77 5.88 10.20 -3.16
CA ASN A 77 4.67 10.09 -3.98
C ASN A 77 3.99 8.73 -3.77
N PHE A 78 4.79 7.66 -3.61
CA PHE A 78 4.28 6.35 -3.23
C PHE A 78 3.55 6.41 -1.90
N HIS A 79 4.20 6.86 -0.82
CA HIS A 79 3.60 6.93 0.50
C HIS A 79 2.43 7.91 0.58
N GLY A 80 2.52 9.07 -0.08
CA GLY A 80 1.40 10.00 -0.19
C GLY A 80 0.15 9.41 -0.87
N GLY A 81 0.35 8.42 -1.76
CA GLY A 81 -0.73 7.70 -2.44
C GLY A 81 -1.13 6.37 -1.80
N SER A 82 -0.30 5.77 -0.95
CA SER A 82 -0.47 4.39 -0.48
C SER A 82 -0.77 4.27 1.00
N ASP A 83 -0.28 5.22 1.81
CA ASP A 83 -0.33 5.10 3.26
C ASP A 83 -1.75 5.12 3.81
N PHE A 84 -1.96 4.34 4.89
CA PHE A 84 -3.23 4.21 5.61
C PHE A 84 -4.42 3.71 4.78
N LYS A 85 -4.16 3.11 3.60
CA LYS A 85 -5.20 2.50 2.76
C LYS A 85 -5.50 1.04 3.11
N GLY A 86 -4.65 0.41 3.94
CA GLY A 86 -4.80 -0.97 4.41
C GLY A 86 -4.26 -2.01 3.41
N PRO A 87 -4.76 -3.26 3.47
CA PRO A 87 -4.28 -4.34 2.61
C PRO A 87 -4.35 -3.96 1.12
N CYS A 88 -3.32 -4.31 0.36
CA CYS A 88 -3.18 -3.85 -1.02
C CYS A 88 -2.42 -4.83 -1.92
N VAL A 89 -2.64 -4.64 -3.22
CA VAL A 89 -1.95 -5.36 -4.29
C VAL A 89 -1.09 -4.36 -5.06
N ILE A 90 0.18 -4.70 -5.25
CA ILE A 90 1.12 -3.92 -6.06
C ILE A 90 1.37 -4.66 -7.37
N ILE A 91 1.41 -3.92 -8.46
CA ILE A 91 1.66 -4.42 -9.80
C ILE A 91 2.81 -3.64 -10.44
N GLY A 92 3.84 -4.37 -10.83
CA GLY A 92 5.01 -3.90 -11.54
C GLY A 92 4.98 -4.33 -13.01
N TYR A 93 5.44 -3.44 -13.87
CA TYR A 93 5.73 -3.73 -15.27
C TYR A 93 7.18 -3.40 -15.52
N THR A 94 7.89 -4.32 -16.16
CA THR A 94 9.26 -4.08 -16.64
C THR A 94 9.24 -3.60 -18.09
N ASN A 95 10.39 -3.15 -18.58
CA ASN A 95 10.55 -2.75 -19.99
C ASN A 95 10.42 -3.92 -20.98
N LYS A 96 10.49 -5.18 -20.51
CA LYS A 96 10.46 -6.39 -21.35
C LYS A 96 9.09 -7.08 -21.33
N SER A 97 8.00 -6.33 -21.16
CA SER A 97 6.63 -6.85 -21.04
C SER A 97 6.40 -7.82 -19.87
N PHE A 98 7.39 -8.03 -18.99
CA PHE A 98 7.23 -8.88 -17.82
C PHE A 98 6.42 -8.14 -16.75
N LYS A 99 5.38 -8.82 -16.27
CA LYS A 99 4.42 -8.34 -15.29
C LYS A 99 4.55 -9.17 -14.02
N PHE A 100 4.67 -8.47 -12.90
CA PHE A 100 4.80 -9.07 -11.59
C PHE A 100 4.00 -8.27 -10.57
N GLY A 101 3.87 -8.80 -9.37
CA GLY A 101 3.22 -8.10 -8.30
C GLY A 101 3.44 -8.75 -6.95
N ALA A 102 2.82 -8.15 -5.96
CA ALA A 102 2.91 -8.56 -4.59
C ALA A 102 1.64 -8.18 -3.83
N PHE A 103 1.28 -8.97 -2.84
CA PHE A 103 0.18 -8.69 -1.94
C PHE A 103 0.71 -8.35 -0.54
N SER A 104 0.35 -7.17 -0.04
CA SER A 104 0.66 -6.72 1.31
C SER A 104 -0.61 -6.78 2.18
N PRO A 105 -0.68 -7.68 3.18
CA PRO A 105 -1.79 -7.74 4.12
C PRO A 105 -1.88 -6.52 5.05
N GLU A 106 -0.76 -5.92 5.44
CA GLU A 106 -0.75 -4.80 6.39
C GLU A 106 -0.95 -3.42 5.72
N GLY A 107 -0.56 -3.31 4.45
CA GLY A 107 -0.45 -2.04 3.75
C GLY A 107 0.81 -1.27 4.12
N TYR A 108 0.78 0.05 3.93
CA TYR A 108 1.91 0.96 4.20
C TYR A 108 1.48 2.09 5.13
N ARG A 109 2.42 2.56 5.95
CA ARG A 109 2.20 3.61 6.96
C ARG A 109 3.43 4.49 7.17
N SER A 110 4.51 4.30 6.39
CA SER A 110 5.79 5.01 6.58
C SER A 110 6.35 4.83 7.98
N THR A 111 6.30 3.60 8.52
CA THR A 111 6.72 3.32 9.92
C THR A 111 8.23 3.22 10.12
N ASP A 112 9.01 3.11 9.04
CA ASP A 112 10.44 2.79 9.08
C ASP A 112 10.75 1.46 9.80
N ASP A 113 9.82 0.50 9.72
CA ASP A 113 9.90 -0.81 10.36
C ASP A 113 9.48 -1.95 9.40
N TYR A 114 9.52 -3.18 9.89
CA TYR A 114 9.05 -4.37 9.19
C TYR A 114 7.83 -4.98 9.88
N TYR A 115 7.01 -5.67 9.08
CA TYR A 115 5.88 -6.44 9.59
C TYR A 115 6.15 -7.94 9.51
N ASP A 116 5.92 -8.61 10.64
CA ASP A 116 5.90 -10.07 10.71
C ASP A 116 4.57 -10.58 10.15
N THR A 117 4.60 -11.20 8.97
CA THR A 117 3.41 -11.77 8.35
C THR A 117 3.75 -12.93 7.42
N PHE A 118 2.93 -13.98 7.45
CA PHE A 118 3.01 -15.12 6.53
C PHE A 118 2.03 -15.02 5.36
N ASP A 119 1.10 -14.06 5.41
CA ASP A 119 0.06 -13.89 4.41
C ASP A 119 0.53 -13.03 3.22
N ALA A 120 1.70 -12.39 3.33
CA ALA A 120 2.32 -11.69 2.21
C ALA A 120 2.87 -12.71 1.19
N PHE A 121 2.62 -12.44 -0.09
CA PHE A 121 3.12 -13.26 -1.18
C PHE A 121 3.48 -12.43 -2.41
N LEU A 122 4.43 -12.94 -3.19
CA LEU A 122 4.76 -12.42 -4.50
C LEU A 122 4.01 -13.21 -5.57
N PHE A 123 3.87 -12.64 -6.76
CA PHE A 123 3.32 -13.35 -7.90
C PHE A 123 3.82 -12.76 -9.21
N TYR A 124 3.81 -13.57 -10.27
CA TYR A 124 4.19 -13.12 -11.60
C TYR A 124 3.46 -13.90 -12.69
N TRP A 125 3.48 -13.37 -13.91
CA TRP A 125 2.95 -14.04 -15.09
C TRP A 125 4.10 -14.51 -15.97
N THR A 126 4.06 -15.77 -16.39
CA THR A 126 5.06 -16.35 -17.31
C THR A 126 4.93 -15.78 -18.71
N ASP A 127 3.69 -15.55 -19.16
CA ASP A 127 3.35 -14.96 -20.45
C ASP A 127 2.20 -13.96 -20.29
N THR A 128 2.09 -13.02 -21.22
CA THR A 128 0.97 -12.06 -21.26
C THR A 128 -0.38 -12.70 -21.57
N GLU A 129 -0.40 -13.91 -22.12
CA GLU A 129 -1.63 -14.65 -22.44
C GLU A 129 -2.13 -15.54 -21.29
N ASN A 130 -1.25 -15.91 -20.36
CA ASN A 130 -1.66 -16.67 -19.20
C ASN A 130 -2.48 -15.78 -18.26
N VAL A 131 -3.71 -16.22 -17.96
CA VAL A 131 -4.62 -15.48 -17.07
C VAL A 131 -4.18 -15.63 -15.62
N ASP A 132 -3.74 -16.84 -15.25
CA ASP A 132 -3.42 -17.20 -13.87
C ASP A 132 -1.95 -16.90 -13.53
N PRO A 133 -1.69 -16.08 -12.51
CA PRO A 133 -0.32 -15.84 -12.05
C PRO A 133 0.23 -17.01 -11.24
N VAL A 134 1.54 -17.18 -11.29
CA VAL A 134 2.28 -18.06 -10.38
C VAL A 134 2.42 -17.34 -9.04
N ILE A 135 1.91 -17.96 -7.98
CA ILE A 135 1.98 -17.42 -6.60
C ILE A 135 3.22 -17.96 -5.90
N LEU A 136 3.99 -17.06 -5.30
CA LEU A 136 5.18 -17.33 -4.51
C LEU A 136 4.89 -16.96 -3.05
N PRO A 137 4.39 -17.91 -2.23
CA PRO A 137 4.11 -17.66 -0.82
C PRO A 137 5.43 -17.44 -0.06
N LYS A 138 5.34 -16.76 1.09
CA LYS A 138 6.47 -16.70 2.01
C LYS A 138 6.84 -18.11 2.50
N VAL A 139 8.10 -18.48 2.32
CA VAL A 139 8.67 -19.77 2.76
C VAL A 139 9.93 -19.54 3.58
N GLY A 140 9.94 -20.09 4.80
CA GLY A 140 11.09 -20.03 5.71
C GLY A 140 11.53 -18.62 6.15
N GLY A 141 12.69 -18.57 6.79
CA GLY A 141 13.32 -17.33 7.27
C GLY A 141 12.62 -16.70 8.48
N SER A 142 13.02 -15.47 8.83
CA SER A 142 12.31 -14.67 9.82
C SER A 142 10.92 -14.28 9.31
N GLY A 143 10.01 -13.95 10.22
CA GLY A 143 8.67 -13.49 9.88
C GLY A 143 8.60 -12.17 9.10
N ALA A 144 9.71 -11.41 9.05
CA ALA A 144 9.85 -10.10 8.40
C ALA A 144 9.62 -10.19 6.87
N ALA A 145 8.35 -10.09 6.47
CA ALA A 145 7.92 -10.28 5.09
C ALA A 145 7.67 -8.97 4.36
N LEU A 146 7.42 -7.88 5.09
CA LEU A 146 7.16 -6.56 4.55
C LEU A 146 8.06 -5.55 5.25
N PHE A 147 8.64 -4.63 4.49
CA PHE A 147 9.39 -3.50 5.03
C PHE A 147 8.73 -2.20 4.56
N ASP A 148 8.43 -1.31 5.50
CA ASP A 148 7.67 -0.07 5.32
C ASP A 148 8.54 1.14 5.63
N TYR A 149 9.58 1.34 4.81
CA TYR A 149 10.49 2.46 4.93
C TYR A 149 9.93 3.72 4.29
N ALA A 150 9.78 4.81 5.05
CA ALA A 150 9.20 6.07 4.61
C ALA A 150 9.93 6.72 3.42
N ARG A 151 11.22 6.36 3.24
CA ARG A 151 12.09 6.85 2.17
C ARG A 151 12.38 5.81 1.08
N GLY A 152 11.74 4.64 1.16
CA GLY A 152 11.77 3.60 0.14
C GLY A 152 10.42 3.48 -0.58
N GLY A 153 10.39 2.65 -1.61
CA GLY A 153 9.12 2.10 -2.09
C GLY A 153 8.84 0.76 -1.40
N PRO A 154 7.92 -0.03 -1.95
CA PRO A 154 7.52 -1.27 -1.32
C PRO A 154 8.63 -2.33 -1.37
N GLN A 155 8.79 -3.03 -0.25
CA GLN A 155 9.76 -4.10 -0.10
C GLN A 155 9.13 -5.33 0.57
N PHE A 156 9.36 -6.49 -0.05
CA PHE A 156 8.88 -7.80 0.39
C PHE A 156 10.06 -8.72 0.66
N GLY A 157 10.25 -9.07 1.94
CA GLY A 157 11.41 -9.79 2.42
C GLY A 157 12.72 -8.98 2.27
N ALA A 158 13.81 -9.53 2.80
CA ALA A 158 15.14 -8.97 2.59
C ALA A 158 15.61 -9.16 1.14
N ASP A 159 15.28 -10.32 0.55
CA ASP A 159 15.78 -10.76 -0.75
C ASP A 159 14.67 -11.01 -1.80
N GLY A 160 13.42 -10.70 -1.48
CA GLY A 160 12.26 -11.05 -2.32
C GLY A 160 12.01 -10.05 -3.44
N LEU A 161 11.49 -8.88 -3.10
CA LEU A 161 11.18 -7.80 -4.04
C LEU A 161 11.46 -6.45 -3.41
N LEU A 162 12.26 -5.62 -4.07
CA LEU A 162 12.51 -4.23 -3.69
C LEU A 162 12.25 -3.30 -4.87
N ILE A 163 11.32 -2.36 -4.71
CA ILE A 163 11.02 -1.34 -5.72
C ILE A 163 11.34 0.03 -5.14
N GLY A 164 12.34 0.72 -5.69
CA GLY A 164 12.77 2.03 -5.18
C GLY A 164 13.51 1.86 -3.85
N PRO A 165 14.82 1.53 -3.87
CA PRO A 165 15.58 1.32 -2.64
C PRO A 165 15.49 2.56 -1.75
N PRO A 166 15.41 2.38 -0.42
CA PRO A 166 15.38 3.52 0.49
C PRO A 166 16.63 4.37 0.28
N LEU A 167 16.44 5.68 0.16
CA LEU A 167 17.59 6.59 0.18
C LEU A 167 18.31 6.40 1.51
N ALA A 168 19.65 6.32 1.46
CA ALA A 168 20.48 6.16 2.65
C ALA A 168 19.97 7.07 3.78
N PRO A 169 19.90 6.58 5.02
CA PRO A 169 19.47 7.39 6.13
C PRO A 169 20.28 8.68 6.14
N VAL A 170 19.64 9.84 6.33
CA VAL A 170 20.36 11.02 6.82
C VAL A 170 20.60 10.81 8.32
N MET A 171 21.14 9.64 8.68
CA MET A 171 21.66 9.45 10.02
C MET A 171 22.97 10.20 10.01
N GLY A 172 22.92 11.41 10.57
CA GLY A 172 24.09 12.00 11.18
C GLY A 172 24.69 10.94 12.09
N GLY A 173 25.72 10.28 11.59
CA GLY A 173 26.61 9.49 12.41
C GLY A 173 27.25 10.46 13.37
N PHE A 174 26.61 10.68 14.52
CA PHE A 174 27.38 10.93 15.71
C PHE A 174 28.10 9.62 16.00
N ALA A 175 29.28 9.47 15.40
CA ALA A 175 30.34 8.71 16.03
C ALA A 175 30.43 9.29 17.46
N GLY A 176 30.04 8.48 18.44
CA GLY A 176 30.30 8.81 19.85
C GLY A 176 31.82 8.96 20.08
N PRO A 177 32.22 9.58 21.20
CA PRO A 177 33.60 9.95 21.47
C PRO A 177 34.57 8.76 21.44
#